data_AF-A0A2E9J2U7-F1
#
_entry.id   AF-A0A2E9J2U7-F1
#
_cell.length_a   1.000
_cell.length_b   1.000
_cell.length_c   1.000
_cell.angle_alpha   90.00
_cell.angle_beta   90.00
_cell.angle_gamma   90.00
#
_symmetry.space_group_name_H-M   'P 1'
#
loop_
_entity.id
_entity.type
_entity.pdbx_description
1 polymer ?
#
loop_
_entity_poly.entity_id
_entity_poly.type
_entity_poly.pdbx_seq_one_letter_code
_entity_poly.pdbx_strand_id
1 'polypeptide(L)'
;MPQKSVNVYTQLSQVPAEWVRDLPSSAKDAFDKSVSKYFDSIPCSKGHFSLKNQSGGKYKGCVTCSQLRQREKTRLKREEKGVEEYSFEDFEREANHKHGEGRYDYGLIEEGFTNKSSEYWIVCPDCCCFLQKASKHLSGQGCNKCNFSSAMQEKKITQDEYIRRCAEAHGDRYDLSEIKYTSMHESVTPICRVNGHGVFRSEANNFMRGRSGCKLCAGLATAQRCRSDTLAFVNKAKKIHGVNKYRYDLVNYVTSKDEVKIICPINGHGVFSQLPSVHLSGGGCKKCAELSRAELYAITLDDFLARARQKHGDKYDYSLVRLGELCGEKSRGHAEVEIVCPSHGSFFQAPLVHFRSGCRKCHMEYLWNEVRAIGREEWISRCQAIHGEKYDYSSVHDFSKVLDEVVTIICSIRGHGEFTQGASIHMAGSGCQKCGGLNRGRESYYSFLANELWAEVDTELYLVEAFGNYYKFGIAIDFEDRARADYTDTFYRKIMPRAVAWTAEQYLLLSTVWAAPGLLPPDIADWGGNTELRNKDFSPFDMAIQIDALVENIEEIGWREFCEQNLIFRSQSS
;
A
#
# COMPACT_ATOMS: atom_id res chain seq x y z
N MET A 1 16.98 -61.25 -22.84
CA MET A 1 18.17 -60.78 -23.60
C MET A 1 18.01 -61.24 -25.05
N PRO A 2 18.22 -60.38 -26.05
CA PRO A 2 19.51 -59.71 -26.36
C PRO A 2 19.39 -58.17 -26.31
N GLN A 3 20.32 -57.43 -25.70
CA GLN A 3 21.67 -56.97 -26.10
C GLN A 3 21.67 -55.48 -26.52
N LYS A 4 22.78 -54.82 -26.17
CA LYS A 4 22.99 -53.38 -25.98
C LYS A 4 23.08 -52.53 -27.26
N SER A 5 22.86 -51.22 -27.02
CA SER A 5 23.54 -50.03 -27.56
C SER A 5 23.46 -49.72 -29.06
N VAL A 6 22.84 -48.58 -29.38
CA VAL A 6 23.33 -47.70 -30.44
C VAL A 6 23.62 -46.33 -29.84
N ASN A 7 24.87 -45.93 -30.00
CA ASN A 7 25.55 -44.78 -29.45
C ASN A 7 25.33 -43.60 -30.41
N VAL A 8 24.56 -42.58 -30.04
CA VAL A 8 24.22 -41.43 -30.92
C VAL A 8 25.34 -40.37 -30.92
N TYR A 9 26.61 -40.80 -30.90
CA TYR A 9 27.79 -39.91 -30.99
C TYR A 9 28.46 -39.88 -32.36
N THR A 10 27.81 -40.40 -33.41
CA THR A 10 28.40 -40.45 -34.75
C THR A 10 27.51 -39.74 -35.76
N GLN A 11 27.49 -38.39 -35.73
CA GLN A 11 27.31 -37.54 -36.91
C GLN A 11 27.52 -36.04 -36.57
N LEU A 12 28.78 -35.68 -36.25
CA LEU A 12 29.26 -34.30 -36.30
C LEU A 12 30.57 -34.28 -37.09
N SER A 13 30.50 -34.54 -38.39
CA SER A 13 31.66 -34.63 -39.29
C SER A 13 32.01 -33.31 -40.00
N GLN A 14 31.62 -32.14 -39.48
CA GLN A 14 31.89 -30.85 -40.13
C GLN A 14 32.33 -29.73 -39.18
N VAL A 15 33.09 -30.04 -38.13
CA VAL A 15 33.78 -29.01 -37.33
C VAL A 15 35.26 -29.00 -37.73
N PRO A 16 35.83 -27.85 -38.14
CA PRO A 16 37.25 -27.74 -38.46
C PRO A 16 38.14 -28.21 -37.30
N ALA A 17 39.12 -29.07 -37.58
CA ALA A 17 39.99 -29.71 -36.57
C ALA A 17 40.80 -28.72 -35.71
N GLU A 18 40.90 -27.46 -36.14
CA GLU A 18 41.59 -26.39 -35.44
C GLU A 18 40.76 -25.70 -34.34
N TRP A 19 39.49 -26.08 -34.15
CA TRP A 19 38.62 -25.59 -33.05
C TRP A 19 38.44 -26.60 -31.90
N VAL A 20 39.10 -27.76 -31.95
CA VAL A 20 39.02 -28.81 -30.92
C VAL A 20 40.34 -28.93 -30.17
N ARG A 21 40.67 -27.93 -29.33
CA ARG A 21 41.82 -28.04 -28.40
C ARG A 21 41.47 -28.01 -26.92
N ASP A 22 40.25 -27.64 -26.53
CA ASP A 22 39.88 -27.50 -25.11
C ASP A 22 38.50 -28.08 -24.76
N LEU A 23 38.14 -29.25 -25.31
CA LEU A 23 37.00 -29.99 -24.78
C LEU A 23 37.47 -30.90 -23.62
N PRO A 24 36.91 -30.76 -22.40
CA PRO A 24 37.24 -31.67 -21.31
C PRO A 24 36.82 -33.09 -21.66
N SER A 25 37.71 -34.05 -21.39
CA SER A 25 37.54 -35.46 -21.80
C SER A 25 36.50 -36.23 -20.98
N SER A 26 35.99 -35.61 -19.90
CA SER A 26 34.93 -36.15 -19.05
C SER A 26 34.27 -35.04 -18.22
N ALA A 27 33.09 -35.31 -17.64
CA ALA A 27 32.43 -34.40 -16.70
C ALA A 27 33.30 -34.10 -15.46
N LYS A 28 34.16 -35.05 -15.07
CA LYS A 28 35.15 -34.88 -14.00
C LYS A 28 36.27 -33.91 -14.42
N ASP A 29 36.76 -34.02 -15.65
CA ASP A 29 37.77 -33.10 -16.22
C ASP A 29 37.21 -31.67 -16.39
N ALA A 30 35.92 -31.53 -16.69
CA ALA A 30 35.23 -30.24 -16.74
C ALA A 30 35.05 -29.60 -15.36
N PHE A 31 34.75 -30.41 -14.33
CA PHE A 31 34.64 -29.98 -12.94
C PHE A 31 36.01 -29.58 -12.37
N ASP A 32 37.04 -30.41 -12.57
CA ASP A 32 38.39 -30.18 -12.06
C ASP A 32 39.00 -28.90 -12.67
N LYS A 33 38.81 -28.65 -13.98
CA LYS A 33 39.26 -27.42 -14.66
C LYS A 33 38.51 -26.16 -14.22
N SER A 34 37.28 -26.29 -13.74
CA SER A 34 36.44 -25.14 -13.33
C SER A 34 36.59 -24.78 -11.85
N VAL A 35 36.89 -25.75 -10.99
CA VAL A 35 36.81 -25.60 -9.52
C VAL A 35 38.18 -25.50 -8.85
N SER A 36 39.27 -26.03 -9.45
CA SER A 36 40.62 -25.96 -8.83
C SER A 36 41.15 -24.53 -8.65
N LYS A 37 40.55 -23.54 -9.32
CA LYS A 37 40.97 -22.13 -9.24
C LYS A 37 40.47 -21.42 -7.97
N TYR A 38 39.59 -22.04 -7.18
CA TYR A 38 38.84 -21.34 -6.12
C TYR A 38 38.83 -21.98 -4.72
N PHE A 39 39.39 -23.17 -4.47
CA PHE A 39 39.21 -23.83 -3.16
C PHE A 39 40.42 -24.61 -2.61
N ASP A 40 41.08 -24.07 -1.59
CA ASP A 40 41.91 -24.82 -0.64
C ASP A 40 41.03 -25.40 0.49
N SER A 41 40.42 -26.58 0.28
CA SER A 41 39.65 -27.27 1.33
C SER A 41 40.23 -28.65 1.66
N ILE A 42 40.55 -28.88 2.93
CA ILE A 42 41.02 -30.18 3.45
C ILE A 42 39.81 -31.10 3.68
N PRO A 43 39.76 -32.30 3.08
CA PRO A 43 38.67 -33.25 3.26
C PRO A 43 38.62 -33.85 4.68
N CYS A 44 37.42 -34.11 5.20
CA CYS A 44 37.27 -34.83 6.47
C CYS A 44 37.46 -36.35 6.29
N SER A 45 37.55 -37.11 7.40
CA SER A 45 37.75 -38.58 7.39
C SER A 45 36.68 -39.41 6.68
N LYS A 46 35.53 -38.80 6.32
CA LYS A 46 34.46 -39.41 5.49
C LYS A 46 34.43 -38.86 4.05
N GLY A 47 35.46 -38.14 3.62
CA GLY A 47 35.59 -37.63 2.24
C GLY A 47 34.75 -36.41 1.89
N HIS A 48 34.12 -35.75 2.87
CA HIS A 48 33.34 -34.53 2.62
C HIS A 48 34.24 -33.28 2.59
N PHE A 49 34.01 -32.42 1.60
CA PHE A 49 34.65 -31.10 1.49
C PHE A 49 33.70 -30.05 2.06
N SER A 50 34.17 -29.23 3.00
CA SER A 50 33.40 -28.11 3.57
C SER A 50 34.30 -26.91 3.81
N LEU A 51 33.71 -25.72 3.66
CA LEU A 51 34.35 -24.42 3.87
C LEU A 51 34.85 -24.28 5.31
N LYS A 52 36.05 -23.68 5.48
CA LYS A 52 36.54 -23.26 6.79
C LYS A 52 35.66 -22.11 7.30
N ASN A 53 34.85 -22.33 8.33
CA ASN A 53 34.37 -21.24 9.18
C ASN A 53 35.40 -21.01 10.29
N GLN A 54 36.24 -19.98 10.16
CA GLN A 54 37.08 -19.50 11.25
C GLN A 54 36.32 -18.43 12.04
N SER A 55 35.84 -18.81 13.22
CA SER A 55 35.50 -17.87 14.29
C SER A 55 36.04 -18.45 15.60
N GLY A 56 37.10 -17.87 16.14
CA GLY A 56 37.64 -18.19 17.48
C GLY A 56 38.53 -19.44 17.60
N GLY A 57 39.17 -19.90 16.53
CA GLY A 57 40.29 -20.86 16.61
C GLY A 57 39.96 -22.29 17.07
N LYS A 58 38.68 -22.70 17.18
CA LYS A 58 38.29 -24.08 17.48
C LYS A 58 37.51 -24.73 16.33
N TYR A 59 37.95 -25.93 15.93
CA TYR A 59 37.38 -26.71 14.84
C TYR A 59 36.01 -27.32 15.26
N LYS A 60 34.90 -26.75 14.77
CA LYS A 60 33.59 -27.42 14.83
C LYS A 60 33.56 -28.43 13.68
N GLY A 61 33.38 -29.72 13.99
CA GLY A 61 33.48 -30.82 13.01
C GLY A 61 32.60 -30.66 11.75
N CYS A 62 32.86 -31.51 10.75
CA CYS A 62 32.25 -31.48 9.41
C CYS A 62 30.74 -31.20 9.40
N VAL A 63 30.32 -30.09 8.78
CA VAL A 63 28.93 -29.63 8.64
C VAL A 63 28.06 -30.70 7.97
N THR A 64 28.57 -31.33 6.92
CA THR A 64 27.90 -32.43 6.22
C THR A 64 27.62 -33.61 7.16
N CYS A 65 28.58 -33.99 8.01
CA CYS A 65 28.39 -35.06 9.00
C CYS A 65 27.42 -34.68 10.14
N SER A 66 27.27 -33.38 10.43
CA SER A 66 26.29 -32.88 11.40
C SER A 66 24.87 -32.94 10.82
N GLN A 67 24.70 -32.47 9.58
CA GLN A 67 23.42 -32.50 8.86
C GLN A 67 22.94 -33.93 8.62
N LEU A 68 23.84 -34.86 8.28
CA LEU A 68 23.48 -36.29 8.13
C LEU A 68 22.94 -36.89 9.45
N ARG A 69 23.52 -36.54 10.60
CA ARG A 69 23.03 -36.99 11.92
C ARG A 69 21.67 -36.37 12.29
N GLN A 70 21.42 -35.12 11.92
CA GLN A 70 20.11 -34.50 12.12
C GLN A 70 19.03 -35.10 11.21
N ARG A 71 19.39 -35.44 9.96
CA ARG A 71 18.50 -36.15 9.04
C ARG A 71 18.12 -37.53 9.57
N GLU A 72 19.06 -38.25 10.16
CA GLU A 72 18.81 -39.56 10.76
C GLU A 72 17.88 -39.48 11.98
N LYS A 73 18.04 -38.47 12.85
CA LYS A 73 17.09 -38.18 13.94
C LYS A 73 15.69 -37.81 13.44
N THR A 74 15.60 -37.11 12.32
CA THR A 74 14.32 -36.69 11.73
C THR A 74 13.63 -37.86 11.02
N ARG A 75 14.40 -38.77 10.42
CA ARG A 75 13.93 -40.04 9.83
C ARG A 75 13.30 -40.94 10.91
N LEU A 76 14.01 -41.17 12.02
CA LEU A 76 13.51 -41.99 13.13
C LEU A 76 12.20 -41.43 13.73
N LYS A 77 12.08 -40.09 13.87
CA LYS A 77 10.84 -39.42 14.31
C LYS A 77 9.67 -39.49 13.32
N ARG A 78 9.95 -39.74 12.03
CA ARG A 78 8.94 -39.88 10.97
C ARG A 78 8.47 -41.34 10.84
N GLU A 79 9.37 -42.30 11.05
CA GLU A 79 9.07 -43.72 11.17
C GLU A 79 8.12 -43.97 12.37
N GLU A 80 8.30 -43.26 13.48
CA GLU A 80 7.36 -43.28 14.64
C GLU A 80 5.97 -42.70 14.34
N LYS A 81 5.78 -41.96 13.23
CA LYS A 81 4.53 -41.27 12.87
C LYS A 81 3.78 -41.87 11.67
N GLY A 82 4.25 -42.98 11.10
CA GLY A 82 3.48 -43.76 10.11
C GLY A 82 3.04 -43.00 8.86
N VAL A 83 3.90 -42.16 8.29
CA VAL A 83 3.61 -41.46 7.01
C VAL A 83 4.15 -42.30 5.85
N GLU A 84 3.27 -42.79 4.96
CA GLU A 84 3.68 -43.50 3.74
C GLU A 84 4.46 -42.58 2.79
N GLU A 85 5.64 -43.02 2.35
CA GLU A 85 6.57 -42.24 1.51
C GLU A 85 6.11 -42.19 0.05
N TYR A 86 6.14 -40.99 -0.54
CA TYR A 86 5.93 -40.77 -1.97
C TYR A 86 7.18 -41.23 -2.75
N SER A 87 7.06 -42.26 -3.59
CA SER A 87 8.22 -42.90 -4.22
C SER A 87 8.73 -42.16 -5.47
N PHE A 88 9.91 -42.55 -5.95
CA PHE A 88 10.43 -42.05 -7.24
C PHE A 88 9.55 -42.52 -8.41
N GLU A 89 9.04 -43.76 -8.38
CA GLU A 89 8.13 -44.25 -9.42
C GLU A 89 6.82 -43.44 -9.46
N ASP A 90 6.35 -42.95 -8.31
CA ASP A 90 5.20 -42.05 -8.24
C ASP A 90 5.51 -40.66 -8.84
N PHE A 91 6.73 -40.14 -8.65
CA PHE A 91 7.17 -38.88 -9.27
C PHE A 91 7.23 -39.02 -10.79
N GLU A 92 7.90 -40.05 -11.30
CA GLU A 92 8.09 -40.27 -12.73
C GLU A 92 6.75 -40.46 -13.46
N ARG A 93 5.85 -41.26 -12.87
CA ARG A 93 4.51 -41.46 -13.42
C ARG A 93 3.72 -40.16 -13.52
N GLU A 94 3.72 -39.34 -12.47
CA GLU A 94 2.99 -38.06 -12.45
C GLU A 94 3.62 -37.04 -13.42
N ALA A 95 4.95 -37.01 -13.51
CA ALA A 95 5.68 -36.10 -14.39
C ALA A 95 5.46 -36.42 -15.88
N ASN A 96 5.52 -37.70 -16.24
CA ASN A 96 5.21 -38.17 -17.60
C ASN A 96 3.75 -37.91 -17.99
N HIS A 97 2.80 -38.08 -17.07
CA HIS A 97 1.40 -37.71 -17.32
C HIS A 97 1.22 -36.21 -17.57
N LYS A 98 2.01 -35.34 -16.91
CA LYS A 98 1.92 -33.88 -17.06
C LYS A 98 2.54 -33.34 -18.34
N HIS A 99 3.70 -33.89 -18.73
CA HIS A 99 4.50 -33.34 -19.84
C HIS A 99 4.40 -34.14 -21.13
N GLY A 100 3.93 -35.38 -21.06
CA GLY A 100 3.97 -36.37 -22.13
C GLY A 100 5.10 -37.38 -21.90
N GLU A 101 4.80 -38.66 -22.13
CA GLU A 101 5.74 -39.77 -21.94
C GLU A 101 6.99 -39.59 -22.83
N GLY A 102 8.18 -39.71 -22.24
CA GLY A 102 9.45 -39.58 -22.94
C GLY A 102 9.89 -38.15 -23.27
N ARG A 103 9.16 -37.12 -22.81
CA ARG A 103 9.53 -35.71 -23.03
C ARG A 103 10.72 -35.24 -22.19
N TYR A 104 10.91 -35.83 -21.02
CA TYR A 104 12.03 -35.58 -20.13
C TYR A 104 12.58 -36.90 -19.61
N ASP A 105 13.87 -36.95 -19.36
CA ASP A 105 14.56 -38.09 -18.77
C ASP A 105 14.90 -37.77 -17.30
N TYR A 106 14.43 -38.65 -16.41
CA TYR A 106 14.54 -38.55 -14.96
C TYR A 106 15.56 -39.54 -14.39
N GLY A 107 16.35 -40.24 -15.21
CA GLY A 107 17.32 -41.24 -14.75
C GLY A 107 18.38 -40.68 -13.80
N LEU A 108 18.69 -39.37 -13.86
CA LEU A 108 19.58 -38.70 -12.90
C LEU A 108 18.96 -38.48 -11.51
N ILE A 109 17.66 -38.71 -11.37
CA ILE A 109 16.88 -38.51 -10.15
C ILE A 109 16.71 -39.83 -9.39
N GLU A 110 16.65 -40.96 -10.11
CA GLU A 110 16.41 -42.31 -9.57
C GLU A 110 17.34 -42.64 -8.38
N GLU A 111 18.63 -42.35 -8.49
CA GLU A 111 19.62 -42.67 -7.45
C GLU A 111 19.62 -41.72 -6.24
N GLY A 112 18.79 -40.67 -6.22
CA GLY A 112 18.85 -39.59 -5.23
C GLY A 112 17.53 -38.91 -4.87
N PHE A 113 16.38 -39.47 -5.29
CA PHE A 113 15.07 -38.91 -4.95
C PHE A 113 14.83 -38.98 -3.44
N THR A 114 14.29 -37.90 -2.88
CA THR A 114 14.08 -37.75 -1.43
C THR A 114 12.71 -37.18 -1.12
N ASN A 115 12.25 -36.14 -1.83
CA ASN A 115 10.92 -35.55 -1.64
C ASN A 115 10.57 -34.56 -2.77
N LYS A 116 9.29 -34.17 -2.86
CA LYS A 116 8.80 -33.20 -3.86
C LYS A 116 9.36 -31.77 -3.71
N SER A 117 9.95 -31.41 -2.57
CA SER A 117 10.43 -30.05 -2.27
C SER A 117 11.90 -29.83 -2.62
N SER A 118 12.66 -30.92 -2.78
CA SER A 118 14.06 -30.92 -3.24
C SER A 118 14.17 -30.58 -4.72
N GLU A 119 15.33 -30.08 -5.11
CA GLU A 119 15.70 -29.76 -6.48
C GLU A 119 16.46 -30.92 -7.12
N TYR A 120 16.13 -31.21 -8.38
CA TYR A 120 16.69 -32.32 -9.14
C TYR A 120 17.08 -31.88 -10.55
N TRP A 121 18.09 -32.53 -11.11
CA TRP A 121 18.48 -32.36 -12.50
C TRP A 121 17.54 -33.17 -13.40
N ILE A 122 16.77 -32.46 -14.22
CA ILE A 122 15.86 -33.04 -15.20
C ILE A 122 16.53 -32.91 -16.57
N VAL A 123 16.58 -33.99 -17.34
CA VAL A 123 17.19 -34.00 -18.66
C VAL A 123 16.12 -33.70 -19.71
N CYS A 124 16.29 -32.62 -20.46
CA CYS A 124 15.50 -32.35 -21.66
C CYS A 124 16.26 -32.92 -22.87
N PRO A 125 15.70 -33.89 -23.62
CA PRO A 125 16.36 -34.48 -24.78
C PRO A 125 16.77 -33.44 -25.84
N ASP A 126 15.96 -32.38 -26.02
CA ASP A 126 16.19 -31.37 -27.06
C ASP A 126 17.10 -30.20 -26.63
N CYS A 127 17.20 -29.90 -25.33
CA CYS A 127 17.68 -28.60 -24.86
C CYS A 127 18.81 -28.66 -23.81
N CYS A 128 19.22 -29.86 -23.35
CA CYS A 128 20.12 -30.13 -22.22
C CYS A 128 19.43 -30.17 -20.84
N CYS A 129 20.16 -30.62 -19.81
CA CYS A 129 19.67 -30.73 -18.43
C CYS A 129 19.45 -29.37 -17.73
N PHE A 130 18.49 -29.32 -16.81
CA PHE A 130 18.17 -28.14 -16.01
C PHE A 130 17.78 -28.54 -14.58
N LEU A 131 18.03 -27.65 -13.61
CA LEU A 131 17.73 -27.87 -12.19
C LEU A 131 16.34 -27.32 -11.85
N GLN A 132 15.48 -28.13 -11.24
CA GLN A 132 14.14 -27.70 -10.83
C GLN A 132 13.62 -28.51 -9.64
N LYS A 133 12.75 -27.90 -8.81
CA LYS A 133 12.00 -28.62 -7.78
C LYS A 133 11.03 -29.62 -8.38
N ALA A 134 10.99 -30.84 -7.85
CA ALA A 134 10.06 -31.89 -8.30
C ALA A 134 8.59 -31.40 -8.30
N SER A 135 8.15 -30.72 -7.23
CA SER A 135 6.81 -30.11 -7.12
C SER A 135 6.50 -29.09 -8.22
N LYS A 136 7.47 -28.24 -8.59
CA LYS A 136 7.30 -27.24 -9.65
C LYS A 136 7.23 -27.91 -11.03
N HIS A 137 8.02 -28.95 -11.24
CA HIS A 137 7.94 -29.73 -12.46
C HIS A 137 6.58 -30.41 -12.64
N LEU A 138 6.07 -31.05 -11.58
CA LEU A 138 4.72 -31.66 -11.55
C LEU A 138 3.58 -30.64 -11.74
N SER A 139 3.81 -29.37 -11.39
CA SER A 139 2.84 -28.29 -11.67
C SER A 139 2.78 -27.86 -13.14
N GLY A 140 3.63 -28.42 -14.01
CA GLY A 140 3.63 -28.16 -15.45
C GLY A 140 4.74 -27.21 -15.92
N GLN A 141 5.69 -26.82 -15.07
CA GLN A 141 6.85 -26.03 -15.50
C GLN A 141 7.89 -26.92 -16.18
N GLY A 142 8.10 -26.72 -17.48
CA GLY A 142 9.06 -27.47 -18.30
C GLY A 142 10.38 -26.74 -18.54
N CYS A 143 11.18 -27.24 -19.47
CA CYS A 143 12.46 -26.65 -19.87
C CYS A 143 12.26 -25.25 -20.46
N ASN A 144 12.88 -24.25 -19.85
CA ASN A 144 12.81 -22.87 -20.31
C ASN A 144 13.32 -22.71 -21.76
N LYS A 145 14.43 -23.37 -22.13
CA LYS A 145 14.98 -23.27 -23.50
C LYS A 145 14.02 -23.77 -24.57
N CYS A 146 13.36 -24.90 -24.33
CA CYS A 146 12.37 -25.47 -25.24
C CYS A 146 11.06 -24.65 -25.27
N ASN A 147 10.75 -23.97 -24.17
CA ASN A 147 9.68 -22.96 -24.10
C ASN A 147 10.02 -21.68 -24.90
N PHE A 148 11.32 -21.34 -25.01
CA PHE A 148 11.83 -20.17 -25.73
C PHE A 148 12.11 -20.43 -27.23
N SER A 149 12.58 -21.61 -27.63
CA SER A 149 12.97 -21.92 -29.01
C SER A 149 11.77 -22.24 -29.91
N SER A 150 10.80 -23.01 -29.42
CA SER A 150 9.62 -23.44 -30.19
C SER A 150 8.62 -22.28 -30.43
N ALA A 151 8.64 -21.24 -29.58
CA ALA A 151 7.65 -20.15 -29.63
C ALA A 151 8.03 -18.98 -30.54
N MET A 152 9.31 -18.83 -30.91
CA MET A 152 9.80 -17.64 -31.61
C MET A 152 10.01 -17.85 -33.12
N GLN A 153 10.30 -19.08 -33.58
CA GLN A 153 10.56 -19.35 -35.00
C GLN A 153 9.30 -19.64 -35.84
N GLU A 154 8.18 -20.05 -35.23
CA GLU A 154 6.91 -20.33 -35.95
C GLU A 154 5.90 -19.17 -35.98
N LYS A 155 6.23 -17.97 -35.47
CA LYS A 155 5.26 -16.86 -35.28
C LYS A 155 5.49 -15.61 -36.14
N LYS A 156 6.15 -15.70 -37.29
CA LYS A 156 6.02 -14.62 -38.28
C LYS A 156 4.70 -14.78 -39.02
N ILE A 157 3.72 -13.96 -38.64
CA ILE A 157 2.43 -13.86 -39.34
C ILE A 157 2.71 -13.48 -40.80
N THR A 158 2.19 -14.28 -41.72
CA THR A 158 2.31 -14.03 -43.17
C THR A 158 1.37 -12.92 -43.61
N GLN A 159 1.60 -12.36 -44.78
CA GLN A 159 0.72 -11.36 -45.41
C GLN A 159 -0.75 -11.83 -45.45
N ASP A 160 -0.99 -13.05 -45.90
CA ASP A 160 -2.35 -13.60 -46.04
C ASP A 160 -3.01 -13.83 -44.67
N GLU A 161 -2.23 -14.32 -43.70
CA GLU A 161 -2.70 -14.52 -42.33
C GLU A 161 -3.03 -13.19 -41.65
N TYR A 162 -2.27 -12.13 -41.94
CA TYR A 162 -2.55 -10.79 -41.47
C TYR A 162 -3.87 -10.25 -42.05
N ILE A 163 -4.07 -10.35 -43.37
CA ILE A 163 -5.30 -9.90 -44.03
C ILE A 163 -6.51 -10.67 -43.49
N ARG A 164 -6.40 -12.00 -43.32
CA ARG A 164 -7.48 -12.84 -42.76
C ARG A 164 -7.89 -12.37 -41.37
N ARG A 165 -6.94 -12.14 -40.46
CA ARG A 165 -7.22 -11.65 -39.10
C ARG A 165 -7.82 -10.24 -39.09
N CYS A 166 -7.37 -9.36 -39.96
CA CYS A 166 -7.97 -8.04 -40.14
C CYS A 166 -9.42 -8.14 -40.63
N ALA A 167 -9.71 -9.03 -41.58
CA ALA A 167 -11.06 -9.28 -42.07
C ALA A 167 -11.97 -9.86 -40.97
N GLU A 168 -11.46 -10.76 -40.14
CA GLU A 168 -12.19 -11.29 -38.97
C GLU A 168 -12.49 -10.20 -37.93
N ALA A 169 -11.51 -9.35 -37.61
CA ALA A 169 -11.66 -8.30 -36.60
C ALA A 169 -12.58 -7.15 -37.05
N HIS A 170 -12.64 -6.89 -38.35
CA HIS A 170 -13.36 -5.72 -38.88
C HIS A 170 -14.57 -6.03 -39.75
N GLY A 171 -14.76 -7.28 -40.18
CA GLY A 171 -15.77 -7.66 -41.17
C GLY A 171 -15.58 -6.90 -42.48
N ASP A 172 -16.68 -6.58 -43.14
CA ASP A 172 -16.70 -5.92 -44.46
C ASP A 172 -16.50 -4.38 -44.40
N ARG A 173 -15.98 -3.84 -43.29
CA ARG A 173 -15.88 -2.37 -43.08
C ARG A 173 -14.75 -1.69 -43.85
N TYR A 174 -13.74 -2.47 -44.24
CA TYR A 174 -12.54 -1.96 -44.90
C TYR A 174 -12.21 -2.79 -46.12
N ASP A 175 -11.71 -2.14 -47.16
CA ASP A 175 -11.00 -2.80 -48.25
C ASP A 175 -9.53 -2.96 -47.84
N LEU A 176 -9.09 -4.22 -47.87
CA LEU A 176 -7.76 -4.67 -47.46
C LEU A 176 -6.88 -5.08 -48.65
N SER A 177 -7.40 -4.98 -49.89
CA SER A 177 -6.76 -5.47 -51.10
C SER A 177 -5.39 -4.83 -51.38
N GLU A 178 -5.19 -3.58 -50.97
CA GLU A 178 -3.95 -2.83 -51.20
C GLU A 178 -3.01 -2.78 -49.97
N ILE A 179 -3.30 -3.52 -48.90
CA ILE A 179 -2.45 -3.51 -47.70
C ILE A 179 -1.15 -4.25 -47.98
N LYS A 180 -0.01 -3.65 -47.62
CA LYS A 180 1.30 -4.30 -47.58
C LYS A 180 1.75 -4.45 -46.13
N TYR A 181 1.82 -5.68 -45.62
CA TYR A 181 2.25 -5.99 -44.27
C TYR A 181 3.74 -6.38 -44.25
N THR A 182 4.49 -5.73 -43.37
CA THR A 182 5.93 -5.91 -43.19
C THR A 182 6.25 -6.38 -41.77
N SER A 183 5.70 -5.70 -40.76
CA SER A 183 5.87 -6.04 -39.34
C SER A 183 4.69 -5.55 -38.50
N MET A 184 4.62 -6.02 -37.25
CA MET A 184 3.56 -5.62 -36.30
C MET A 184 3.58 -4.15 -35.89
N HIS A 185 4.74 -3.50 -35.98
CA HIS A 185 4.93 -2.13 -35.51
C HIS A 185 4.92 -1.11 -36.66
N GLU A 186 4.91 -1.57 -37.90
CA GLU A 186 4.75 -0.70 -39.06
C GLU A 186 3.28 -0.37 -39.32
N SER A 187 3.06 0.72 -40.06
CA SER A 187 1.71 1.16 -40.37
C SER A 187 1.20 0.56 -41.67
N VAL A 188 -0.07 0.15 -41.67
CA VAL A 188 -0.84 -0.26 -42.84
C VAL A 188 -1.81 0.85 -43.26
N THR A 189 -2.24 0.81 -44.52
CA THR A 189 -3.15 1.81 -45.14
C THR A 189 -4.45 1.18 -45.65
N PRO A 190 -5.35 0.74 -44.76
CA PRO A 190 -6.68 0.26 -45.13
C PRO A 190 -7.57 1.37 -45.72
N ILE A 191 -8.50 0.99 -46.58
CA ILE A 191 -9.48 1.89 -47.18
C ILE A 191 -10.84 1.68 -46.52
N CYS A 192 -11.45 2.74 -45.97
CA CYS A 192 -12.79 2.63 -45.39
C CYS A 192 -13.86 2.62 -46.49
N ARG A 193 -14.74 1.60 -46.48
CA ARG A 193 -15.82 1.46 -47.47
C ARG A 193 -16.97 2.46 -47.27
N VAL A 194 -16.99 3.20 -46.16
CA VAL A 194 -17.98 4.24 -45.94
C VAL A 194 -17.66 5.44 -46.84
N ASN A 195 -18.62 5.81 -47.69
CA ASN A 195 -18.49 6.91 -48.64
C ASN A 195 -17.97 8.19 -47.96
N GLY A 196 -16.90 8.75 -48.51
CA GLY A 196 -16.28 9.99 -48.01
C GLY A 196 -15.24 9.81 -46.89
N HIS A 197 -15.00 8.59 -46.40
CA HIS A 197 -13.98 8.35 -45.36
C HIS A 197 -12.58 8.06 -45.92
N GLY A 198 -12.49 7.37 -47.07
CA GLY A 198 -11.25 7.16 -47.81
C GLY A 198 -10.17 6.33 -47.09
N VAL A 199 -8.92 6.52 -47.54
CA VAL A 199 -7.72 5.82 -47.06
C VAL A 199 -7.21 6.43 -45.75
N PHE A 200 -6.82 5.62 -44.78
CA PHE A 200 -6.24 6.09 -43.52
C PHE A 200 -5.09 5.21 -43.05
N ARG A 201 -4.17 5.79 -42.26
CA ARG A 201 -2.99 5.10 -41.72
C ARG A 201 -3.28 4.55 -40.32
N SER A 202 -2.91 3.30 -40.07
CA SER A 202 -3.06 2.63 -38.76
C SER A 202 -1.90 1.68 -38.49
N GLU A 203 -1.48 1.51 -37.24
CA GLU A 203 -0.44 0.52 -36.87
C GLU A 203 -0.96 -0.90 -37.06
N ALA A 204 -0.11 -1.78 -37.62
CA ALA A 204 -0.52 -3.11 -38.06
C ALA A 204 -1.09 -3.97 -36.93
N ASN A 205 -0.44 -4.00 -35.77
CA ASN A 205 -0.90 -4.74 -34.60
C ASN A 205 -2.25 -4.21 -34.06
N ASN A 206 -2.39 -2.89 -33.96
CA ASN A 206 -3.61 -2.26 -33.43
C ASN A 206 -4.81 -2.48 -34.36
N PHE A 207 -4.58 -2.40 -35.68
CA PHE A 207 -5.59 -2.67 -36.68
C PHE A 207 -6.02 -4.13 -36.66
N MET A 208 -5.07 -5.08 -36.73
CA MET A 208 -5.37 -6.52 -36.69
C MET A 208 -6.15 -6.93 -35.44
N ARG A 209 -5.91 -6.30 -34.29
CA ARG A 209 -6.63 -6.59 -33.03
C ARG A 209 -7.99 -5.90 -32.91
N GLY A 210 -8.44 -5.19 -33.95
CA GLY A 210 -9.70 -4.45 -33.94
C GLY A 210 -9.70 -3.21 -33.03
N ARG A 211 -8.54 -2.79 -32.51
CA ARG A 211 -8.42 -1.68 -31.55
C ARG A 211 -8.34 -0.31 -32.22
N SER A 212 -7.97 -0.27 -33.49
CA SER A 212 -7.94 0.95 -34.30
C SER A 212 -8.71 0.76 -35.61
N GLY A 213 -9.18 1.86 -36.19
CA GLY A 213 -9.98 1.87 -37.40
C GLY A 213 -10.23 3.30 -37.87
N CYS A 214 -11.18 3.48 -38.79
CA CYS A 214 -11.50 4.80 -39.32
C CYS A 214 -11.99 5.72 -38.18
N LYS A 215 -11.28 6.83 -37.95
CA LYS A 215 -11.59 7.80 -36.89
C LYS A 215 -12.95 8.46 -37.08
N LEU A 216 -13.38 8.66 -38.33
CA LEU A 216 -14.69 9.21 -38.66
C LEU A 216 -15.82 8.24 -38.25
N CYS A 217 -15.65 6.94 -38.55
CA CYS A 217 -16.58 5.90 -38.09
C CYS A 217 -16.63 5.80 -36.55
N ALA A 218 -15.47 5.84 -35.90
CA ALA A 218 -15.38 5.77 -34.44
C ALA A 218 -16.05 6.98 -33.76
N GLY A 219 -15.89 8.18 -34.34
CA GLY A 219 -16.55 9.40 -33.88
C GLY A 219 -18.07 9.33 -34.01
N LEU A 220 -18.58 8.86 -35.15
CA LEU A 220 -20.03 8.68 -35.38
C LEU A 220 -20.64 7.65 -34.43
N ALA A 221 -20.00 6.48 -34.26
CA ALA A 221 -20.48 5.44 -33.34
C ALA A 221 -20.46 5.90 -31.88
N THR A 222 -19.44 6.67 -31.49
CA THR A 222 -19.37 7.25 -30.14
C THR A 222 -20.46 8.30 -29.93
N ALA A 223 -20.72 9.17 -30.92
CA ALA A 223 -21.79 10.16 -30.86
C ALA A 223 -23.18 9.51 -30.75
N GLN A 224 -23.41 8.40 -31.45
CA GLN A 224 -24.66 7.62 -31.35
C GLN A 224 -24.80 6.95 -29.97
N ARG A 225 -23.73 6.33 -29.44
CA ARG A 225 -23.74 5.70 -28.11
C ARG A 225 -23.90 6.71 -26.96
N CYS A 226 -23.40 7.93 -27.15
CA CYS A 226 -23.48 8.99 -26.15
C CYS A 226 -24.75 9.86 -26.26
N ARG A 227 -25.67 9.55 -27.18
CA ARG A 227 -27.00 10.19 -27.22
C ARG A 227 -27.85 9.67 -26.05
N SER A 228 -28.04 10.51 -25.04
CA SER A 228 -29.11 10.35 -24.06
C SER A 228 -30.44 10.63 -24.77
N ASP A 229 -31.41 9.72 -24.67
CA ASP A 229 -32.78 10.02 -25.10
C ASP A 229 -33.50 10.89 -24.05
N THR A 230 -34.62 11.50 -24.45
CA THR A 230 -35.45 12.34 -23.56
C THR A 230 -35.90 11.57 -22.32
N LEU A 231 -36.16 10.27 -22.46
CA LEU A 231 -36.58 9.40 -21.37
C LEU A 231 -35.47 9.20 -20.32
N ALA A 232 -34.22 8.97 -20.73
CA ALA A 232 -33.08 8.85 -19.85
C ALA A 232 -32.79 10.15 -19.09
N PHE A 233 -32.96 11.31 -19.73
CA PHE A 233 -32.86 12.61 -19.06
C PHE A 233 -33.92 12.74 -17.94
N VAL A 234 -35.19 12.48 -18.26
CA VAL A 234 -36.31 12.57 -17.29
C VAL A 234 -36.10 11.63 -16.11
N ASN A 235 -35.66 10.39 -16.36
CA ASN A 235 -35.40 9.43 -15.30
C ASN A 235 -34.27 9.87 -14.37
N LYS A 236 -33.19 10.43 -14.91
CA LYS A 236 -32.09 10.99 -14.08
C LYS A 236 -32.57 12.20 -13.28
N ALA A 237 -33.33 13.10 -13.90
CA ALA A 237 -33.84 14.29 -13.25
C ALA A 237 -34.79 13.94 -12.08
N LYS A 238 -35.67 12.94 -12.25
CA LYS A 238 -36.53 12.41 -11.17
C LYS A 238 -35.74 11.80 -10.00
N LYS A 239 -34.59 11.16 -10.25
CA LYS A 239 -33.73 10.65 -9.17
C LYS A 239 -33.12 11.75 -8.31
N ILE A 240 -32.74 12.89 -8.92
CA ILE A 240 -32.09 14.00 -8.22
C ILE A 240 -33.10 14.86 -7.45
N HIS A 241 -34.22 15.19 -8.11
CA HIS A 241 -35.19 16.14 -7.58
C HIS A 241 -36.35 15.47 -6.84
N GLY A 242 -36.52 14.16 -6.97
CA GLY A 242 -37.69 13.41 -6.48
C GLY A 242 -38.79 13.34 -7.54
N VAL A 243 -39.61 12.28 -7.45
CA VAL A 243 -40.58 11.88 -8.49
C VAL A 243 -41.63 12.97 -8.78
N ASN A 244 -42.00 13.77 -7.77
CA ASN A 244 -43.12 14.71 -7.82
C ASN A 244 -42.70 16.18 -7.85
N LYS A 245 -41.39 16.49 -7.88
CA LYS A 245 -40.93 17.89 -7.75
C LYS A 245 -41.08 18.72 -9.02
N TYR A 246 -40.98 18.09 -10.20
CA TYR A 246 -41.13 18.74 -11.50
C TYR A 246 -41.90 17.84 -12.47
N ARG A 247 -42.65 18.46 -13.39
CA ARG A 247 -43.22 17.78 -14.56
C ARG A 247 -42.39 18.09 -15.80
N TYR A 248 -42.24 17.09 -16.66
CA TYR A 248 -41.35 17.14 -17.82
C TYR A 248 -42.12 16.99 -19.14
N ASP A 249 -43.41 17.29 -19.13
CA ASP A 249 -44.33 17.09 -20.26
C ASP A 249 -43.93 17.88 -21.52
N LEU A 250 -43.10 18.92 -21.36
CA LEU A 250 -42.61 19.80 -22.43
C LEU A 250 -41.12 19.63 -22.73
N VAL A 251 -40.47 18.61 -22.16
CA VAL A 251 -39.04 18.37 -22.41
C VAL A 251 -38.85 17.69 -23.75
N ASN A 252 -38.02 18.29 -24.59
CA ASN A 252 -37.46 17.66 -25.78
C ASN A 252 -35.94 17.74 -25.69
N TYR A 253 -35.29 16.64 -25.28
CA TYR A 253 -33.85 16.61 -25.09
C TYR A 253 -33.15 16.27 -26.41
N VAL A 254 -32.43 17.25 -26.97
CA VAL A 254 -31.68 17.10 -28.22
C VAL A 254 -30.18 16.97 -27.93
N THR A 255 -29.62 17.89 -27.13
CA THR A 255 -28.24 17.83 -26.63
C THR A 255 -28.14 18.33 -25.18
N SER A 256 -26.99 18.11 -24.53
CA SER A 256 -26.71 18.67 -23.20
C SER A 256 -26.52 20.19 -23.17
N LYS A 257 -26.41 20.82 -24.35
CA LYS A 257 -26.16 22.25 -24.51
C LYS A 257 -27.43 23.05 -24.86
N ASP A 258 -28.50 22.36 -25.23
CA ASP A 258 -29.78 22.98 -25.57
C ASP A 258 -30.66 23.05 -24.32
N GLU A 259 -31.32 24.19 -24.09
CA GLU A 259 -32.20 24.36 -22.95
C GLU A 259 -33.45 23.49 -23.09
N VAL A 260 -33.90 22.92 -21.96
CA VAL A 260 -35.14 22.17 -21.86
C VAL A 260 -36.18 22.96 -21.06
N LYS A 261 -37.45 22.82 -21.45
CA LYS A 261 -38.59 23.43 -20.76
C LYS A 261 -39.12 22.49 -19.68
N ILE A 262 -39.01 22.90 -18.42
CA ILE A 262 -39.41 22.12 -17.25
C ILE A 262 -40.56 22.83 -16.56
N ILE A 263 -41.52 22.08 -16.02
CA ILE A 263 -42.70 22.63 -15.37
C ILE A 263 -42.56 22.47 -13.86
N CYS A 264 -42.62 23.59 -13.14
CA CYS A 264 -42.77 23.57 -11.69
C CYS A 264 -44.27 23.44 -11.34
N PRO A 265 -44.69 22.41 -10.57
CA PRO A 265 -46.08 22.18 -10.23
C PRO A 265 -46.62 23.16 -9.18
N ILE A 266 -45.76 23.97 -8.54
CA ILE A 266 -46.18 24.97 -7.57
C ILE A 266 -46.97 26.08 -8.28
N ASN A 267 -48.14 26.40 -7.74
CA ASN A 267 -49.03 27.43 -8.26
C ASN A 267 -48.31 28.78 -8.38
N GLY A 268 -48.40 29.42 -9.55
CA GLY A 268 -47.71 30.69 -9.84
C GLY A 268 -46.24 30.56 -10.29
N HIS A 269 -45.65 29.36 -10.27
CA HIS A 269 -44.28 29.15 -10.77
C HIS A 269 -44.25 28.87 -12.28
N GLY A 270 -44.99 27.85 -12.72
CA GLY A 270 -45.18 27.54 -14.14
C GLY A 270 -43.97 26.94 -14.85
N VAL A 271 -43.87 27.18 -16.16
CA VAL A 271 -42.81 26.68 -17.04
C VAL A 271 -41.54 27.53 -16.91
N PHE A 272 -40.38 26.89 -16.81
CA PHE A 272 -39.07 27.54 -16.83
C PHE A 272 -38.09 26.76 -17.72
N SER A 273 -37.14 27.48 -18.32
CA SER A 273 -36.06 26.89 -19.14
C SER A 273 -34.79 26.71 -18.32
N GLN A 274 -34.08 25.60 -18.56
CA GLN A 274 -32.77 25.35 -17.96
C GLN A 274 -31.94 24.41 -18.83
N LEU A 275 -30.62 24.54 -18.78
CA LEU A 275 -29.72 23.56 -19.39
C LEU A 275 -29.85 22.19 -18.69
N PRO A 276 -29.94 21.07 -19.43
CA PRO A 276 -30.00 19.73 -18.87
C PRO A 276 -28.89 19.41 -17.88
N SER A 277 -27.66 19.85 -18.15
CA SER A 277 -26.52 19.65 -17.26
C SER A 277 -26.70 20.34 -15.91
N VAL A 278 -27.20 21.58 -15.90
CA VAL A 278 -27.47 22.36 -14.69
C VAL A 278 -28.64 21.77 -13.91
N HIS A 279 -29.67 21.30 -14.62
CA HIS A 279 -30.80 20.65 -13.95
C HIS A 279 -30.38 19.33 -13.27
N LEU A 280 -29.56 18.54 -13.96
CA LEU A 280 -29.00 17.29 -13.43
C LEU A 280 -27.93 17.49 -12.35
N SER A 281 -27.43 18.71 -12.14
CA SER A 281 -26.56 19.04 -11.01
C SER A 281 -27.34 19.53 -9.78
N GLY A 282 -28.67 19.46 -9.79
CA GLY A 282 -29.53 19.91 -8.70
C GLY A 282 -30.08 21.33 -8.86
N GLY A 283 -29.83 21.99 -10.00
CA GLY A 283 -30.48 23.25 -10.36
C GLY A 283 -31.99 23.07 -10.55
N GLY A 284 -32.79 24.05 -10.14
CA GLY A 284 -34.25 23.96 -10.13
C GLY A 284 -34.96 25.27 -10.43
N CYS A 285 -36.25 25.34 -10.10
CA CYS A 285 -37.07 26.54 -10.30
C CYS A 285 -36.56 27.69 -9.42
N LYS A 286 -36.29 28.85 -10.05
CA LYS A 286 -35.78 30.05 -9.37
C LYS A 286 -36.75 30.57 -8.29
N LYS A 287 -38.06 30.59 -8.57
CA LYS A 287 -39.09 31.01 -7.61
C LYS A 287 -39.15 30.08 -6.38
N CYS A 288 -38.98 28.76 -6.56
CA CYS A 288 -38.85 27.83 -5.43
C CYS A 288 -37.58 28.11 -4.60
N ALA A 289 -36.47 28.38 -5.27
CA ALA A 289 -35.21 28.70 -4.60
C ALA A 289 -35.31 30.01 -3.81
N GLU A 290 -36.08 30.98 -4.29
CA GLU A 290 -36.34 32.25 -3.59
C GLU A 290 -37.26 32.06 -2.37
N LEU A 291 -38.35 31.29 -2.49
CA LEU A 291 -39.25 30.99 -1.38
C LEU A 291 -38.56 30.17 -0.28
N SER A 292 -37.86 29.10 -0.66
CA SER A 292 -37.10 28.30 0.32
C SER A 292 -36.01 29.11 1.00
N ARG A 293 -35.36 30.05 0.29
CA ARG A 293 -34.44 31.01 0.90
C ARG A 293 -35.16 31.94 1.88
N ALA A 294 -36.33 32.46 1.55
CA ALA A 294 -37.12 33.30 2.45
C ALA A 294 -37.51 32.57 3.75
N GLU A 295 -37.93 31.31 3.65
CA GLU A 295 -38.22 30.44 4.80
C GLU A 295 -36.95 30.07 5.59
N LEU A 296 -35.81 29.84 4.91
CA LEU A 296 -34.49 29.63 5.53
C LEU A 296 -33.96 30.86 6.28
N TYR A 297 -34.40 32.08 5.93
CA TYR A 297 -33.95 33.34 6.54
C TYR A 297 -34.84 33.83 7.69
N ALA A 298 -35.92 33.13 8.02
CA ALA A 298 -36.70 33.34 9.24
C ALA A 298 -36.06 32.60 10.42
N ILE A 299 -34.85 33.01 10.83
CA ILE A 299 -34.17 32.46 12.00
C ILE A 299 -34.83 33.02 13.27
N THR A 300 -35.33 32.13 14.13
CA THR A 300 -35.82 32.48 15.47
C THR A 300 -34.64 32.66 16.44
N LEU A 301 -34.88 33.25 17.62
CA LEU A 301 -33.83 33.44 18.64
C LEU A 301 -33.27 32.11 19.10
N ASP A 302 -34.15 31.13 19.29
CA ASP A 302 -33.76 29.79 19.71
C ASP A 302 -32.91 29.08 18.65
N ASP A 303 -33.26 29.20 17.36
CA ASP A 303 -32.47 28.63 16.26
C ASP A 303 -31.11 29.31 16.12
N PHE A 304 -31.05 30.64 16.29
CA PHE A 304 -29.79 31.38 16.32
C PHE A 304 -28.88 30.91 17.46
N LEU A 305 -29.39 30.86 18.69
CA LEU A 305 -28.62 30.45 19.87
C LEU A 305 -28.14 29.00 19.76
N ALA A 306 -29.00 28.09 19.30
CA ALA A 306 -28.63 26.69 19.10
C ALA A 306 -27.48 26.53 18.11
N ARG A 307 -27.54 27.20 16.95
CA ARG A 307 -26.49 27.14 15.93
C ARG A 307 -25.22 27.87 16.35
N ALA A 308 -25.34 29.00 17.04
CA ALA A 308 -24.20 29.76 17.52
C ALA A 308 -23.42 28.96 18.57
N ARG A 309 -24.11 28.29 19.51
CA ARG A 309 -23.51 27.37 20.49
C ARG A 309 -22.91 26.13 19.83
N GLN A 310 -23.58 25.56 18.81
CA GLN A 310 -23.01 24.45 18.05
C GLN A 310 -21.67 24.81 17.38
N LYS A 311 -21.52 26.06 16.90
CA LYS A 311 -20.32 26.50 16.18
C LYS A 311 -19.21 27.03 17.08
N HIS A 312 -19.56 27.77 18.13
CA HIS A 312 -18.59 28.50 18.95
C HIS A 312 -18.55 28.02 20.41
N GLY A 313 -19.37 27.03 20.79
CA GLY A 313 -19.53 26.62 22.19
C GLY A 313 -20.03 27.80 23.04
N ASP A 314 -19.47 27.92 24.24
CA ASP A 314 -19.77 28.99 25.21
C ASP A 314 -18.84 30.21 25.09
N LYS A 315 -18.23 30.39 23.90
CA LYS A 315 -17.21 31.44 23.67
C LYS A 315 -17.77 32.87 23.68
N TYR A 316 -19.05 33.06 23.43
CA TYR A 316 -19.69 34.38 23.33
C TYR A 316 -20.94 34.44 24.19
N ASP A 317 -21.20 35.63 24.73
CA ASP A 317 -22.44 35.96 25.42
C ASP A 317 -23.41 36.63 24.43
N TYR A 318 -24.63 36.08 24.38
CA TYR A 318 -25.71 36.50 23.48
C TYR A 318 -26.85 37.21 24.22
N SER A 319 -26.64 37.63 25.47
CA SER A 319 -27.66 38.27 26.32
C SER A 319 -28.25 39.55 25.74
N LEU A 320 -27.53 40.20 24.81
CA LEU A 320 -27.94 41.45 24.16
C LEU A 320 -28.58 41.24 22.78
N VAL A 321 -28.70 40.00 22.30
CA VAL A 321 -29.26 39.70 20.98
C VAL A 321 -30.77 39.95 20.98
N ARG A 322 -31.21 41.00 20.27
CA ARG A 322 -32.63 41.32 20.06
C ARG A 322 -33.01 41.12 18.59
N LEU A 323 -33.73 40.03 18.29
CA LEU A 323 -34.14 39.71 16.92
C LEU A 323 -35.43 40.38 16.45
N GLY A 324 -36.20 41.01 17.34
CA GLY A 324 -37.50 41.62 17.03
C GLY A 324 -37.48 42.69 15.93
N GLU A 325 -36.33 43.31 15.67
CA GLU A 325 -36.14 44.35 14.65
C GLU A 325 -35.62 43.82 13.29
N LEU A 326 -35.28 42.53 13.21
CA LEU A 326 -34.66 41.92 12.02
C LEU A 326 -35.69 41.32 11.04
N CYS A 327 -36.97 41.33 11.40
CA CYS A 327 -38.07 40.71 10.65
C CYS A 327 -38.89 41.75 9.87
N GLY A 328 -38.24 42.76 9.30
CA GLY A 328 -38.88 43.67 8.33
C GLY A 328 -38.63 43.19 6.90
N GLU A 329 -39.54 43.50 5.97
CA GLU A 329 -39.44 43.16 4.53
C GLU A 329 -38.09 43.52 3.87
N LYS A 330 -37.30 44.40 4.51
CA LYS A 330 -36.03 44.96 4.03
C LYS A 330 -34.77 44.39 4.72
N SER A 331 -34.87 43.70 5.86
CA SER A 331 -33.72 43.27 6.70
C SER A 331 -33.51 41.74 6.64
N ARG A 332 -33.42 41.20 5.42
CA ARG A 332 -33.23 39.77 5.11
C ARG A 332 -31.90 39.19 5.63
N GLY A 333 -31.78 38.86 6.93
CA GLY A 333 -30.63 38.13 7.50
C GLY A 333 -29.29 38.87 7.50
N HIS A 334 -29.28 40.14 7.07
CA HIS A 334 -28.12 41.04 7.05
C HIS A 334 -28.09 42.03 8.20
N ALA A 335 -29.20 42.14 8.94
CA ALA A 335 -29.25 43.06 10.07
C ALA A 335 -28.41 42.49 11.22
N GLU A 336 -27.56 43.34 11.78
CA GLU A 336 -26.53 42.95 12.73
C GLU A 336 -27.12 42.78 14.13
N VAL A 337 -26.65 41.75 14.84
CA VAL A 337 -26.95 41.52 16.25
C VAL A 337 -25.76 41.89 17.11
N GLU A 338 -26.02 42.41 18.30
CA GLU A 338 -24.98 42.68 19.29
C GLU A 338 -24.59 41.38 20.01
N ILE A 339 -23.32 41.00 19.89
CA ILE A 339 -22.74 39.80 20.48
C ILE A 339 -21.60 40.24 21.40
N VAL A 340 -21.49 39.64 22.58
CA VAL A 340 -20.49 39.99 23.57
C VAL A 340 -19.35 38.96 23.56
N CYS A 341 -18.14 39.42 23.28
CA CYS A 341 -16.93 38.64 23.47
C CYS A 341 -16.40 38.88 24.89
N PRO A 342 -16.23 37.83 25.74
CA PRO A 342 -15.76 38.01 27.11
C PRO A 342 -14.45 38.78 27.23
N SER A 343 -13.53 38.62 26.27
CA SER A 343 -12.23 39.29 26.24
C SER A 343 -12.20 40.66 25.54
N HIS A 344 -13.18 40.97 24.68
CA HIS A 344 -13.09 42.13 23.75
C HIS A 344 -14.29 43.06 23.77
N GLY A 345 -15.30 42.76 24.60
CA GLY A 345 -16.54 43.53 24.72
C GLY A 345 -17.54 43.22 23.61
N SER A 346 -18.57 44.06 23.49
CA SER A 346 -19.62 43.88 22.49
C SER A 346 -19.17 44.27 21.09
N PHE A 347 -19.72 43.57 20.11
CA PHE A 347 -19.52 43.81 18.69
C PHE A 347 -20.77 43.42 17.90
N PHE A 348 -20.95 44.01 16.73
CA PHE A 348 -22.10 43.77 15.87
C PHE A 348 -21.73 42.83 14.73
N GLN A 349 -22.54 41.80 14.50
CA GLN A 349 -22.41 40.90 13.35
C GLN A 349 -23.78 40.40 12.88
N ALA A 350 -23.95 40.21 11.58
CA ALA A 350 -25.12 39.51 11.06
C ALA A 350 -25.13 38.03 11.51
N PRO A 351 -26.29 37.46 11.91
CA PRO A 351 -26.40 36.10 12.42
C PRO A 351 -25.71 35.02 11.56
N LEU A 352 -25.90 35.09 10.24
CA LEU A 352 -25.32 34.13 9.28
C LEU A 352 -23.80 34.26 9.15
N VAL A 353 -23.28 35.48 9.31
CA VAL A 353 -21.85 35.77 9.28
C VAL A 353 -21.21 35.26 10.57
N HIS A 354 -21.89 35.45 11.71
CA HIS A 354 -21.42 34.96 12.99
C HIS A 354 -21.16 33.44 12.99
N PHE A 355 -22.04 32.64 12.35
CA PHE A 355 -21.82 31.19 12.24
C PHE A 355 -20.51 30.80 11.51
N ARG A 356 -19.97 31.69 10.67
CA ARG A 356 -18.75 31.46 9.89
C ARG A 356 -17.53 32.12 10.52
N SER A 357 -17.72 33.25 11.20
CA SER A 357 -16.65 34.08 11.73
C SER A 357 -17.03 34.66 13.09
N GLY A 358 -16.13 34.57 14.06
CA GLY A 358 -16.32 35.11 15.41
C GLY A 358 -15.84 36.56 15.57
N CYS A 359 -15.47 36.95 16.79
CA CYS A 359 -14.94 38.26 17.10
C CYS A 359 -13.67 38.58 16.28
N ARG A 360 -13.70 39.69 15.54
CA ARG A 360 -12.54 40.14 14.73
C ARG A 360 -11.33 40.46 15.61
N LYS A 361 -11.51 40.97 16.83
CA LYS A 361 -10.40 41.23 17.76
C LYS A 361 -9.77 39.94 18.29
N CYS A 362 -10.55 38.89 18.56
CA CYS A 362 -10.02 37.54 18.84
C CYS A 362 -9.23 36.98 17.65
N HIS A 363 -9.75 37.13 16.44
CA HIS A 363 -9.06 36.66 15.24
C HIS A 363 -7.78 37.47 14.99
N MET A 364 -7.83 38.79 15.20
CA MET A 364 -6.65 39.63 15.14
C MET A 364 -5.68 39.30 16.28
N GLU A 365 -6.08 38.98 17.50
CA GLU A 365 -5.16 38.52 18.55
C GLU A 365 -4.50 37.19 18.20
N TYR A 366 -5.25 36.26 17.59
CA TYR A 366 -4.67 35.06 17.01
C TYR A 366 -3.61 35.39 15.95
N LEU A 367 -3.88 36.35 15.06
CA LEU A 367 -2.92 36.82 14.06
C LEU A 367 -1.80 37.70 14.65
N TRP A 368 -2.06 38.45 15.72
CA TRP A 368 -1.09 39.27 16.44
C TRP A 368 -0.18 38.41 17.34
N ASN A 369 -0.57 37.16 17.66
CA ASN A 369 0.33 36.15 18.23
C ASN A 369 1.41 35.69 17.23
N GLU A 370 1.31 36.05 15.94
CA GLU A 370 2.43 35.94 14.98
C GLU A 370 3.40 37.14 15.05
N VAL A 371 3.06 38.26 15.71
CA VAL A 371 3.84 39.51 15.64
C VAL A 371 4.22 40.11 17.01
N ARG A 372 3.48 39.79 18.08
CA ARG A 372 3.77 40.30 19.42
C ARG A 372 4.89 39.50 20.08
N ALA A 373 5.78 40.23 20.74
CA ALA A 373 6.78 39.62 21.60
C ALA A 373 6.13 38.97 22.81
N ILE A 374 6.13 37.64 22.86
CA ILE A 374 5.70 36.82 23.99
C ILE A 374 6.96 36.29 24.66
N GLY A 375 7.07 36.49 25.98
CA GLY A 375 8.19 36.01 26.79
C GLY A 375 8.01 34.55 27.21
N ARG A 376 9.10 33.95 27.72
CA ARG A 376 9.17 32.55 28.17
C ARG A 376 7.99 32.13 29.05
N GLU A 377 7.71 32.87 30.12
CA GLU A 377 6.69 32.51 31.12
C GLU A 377 5.29 32.44 30.53
N GLU A 378 4.92 33.41 29.70
CA GLU A 378 3.61 33.43 29.03
C GLU A 378 3.51 32.30 28.00
N TRP A 379 4.60 31.98 27.31
CA TRP A 379 4.62 30.83 26.39
C TRP A 379 4.44 29.50 27.13
N ILE A 380 5.13 29.29 28.26
CA ILE A 380 5.01 28.09 29.09
C ILE A 380 3.57 27.90 29.58
N SER A 381 2.95 28.96 30.11
CA SER A 381 1.56 28.90 30.60
C SER A 381 0.57 28.49 29.51
N ARG A 382 0.74 28.99 28.27
CA ARG A 382 -0.11 28.61 27.13
C ARG A 382 0.12 27.15 26.71
N CYS A 383 1.37 26.70 26.67
CA CYS A 383 1.69 25.31 26.35
C CYS A 383 1.14 24.36 27.41
N GLN A 384 1.19 24.72 28.70
CA GLN A 384 0.54 23.96 29.79
C GLN A 384 -0.98 23.92 29.64
N ALA A 385 -1.64 25.00 29.18
CA ALA A 385 -3.08 24.99 28.94
C ALA A 385 -3.50 24.00 27.83
N ILE A 386 -2.61 23.72 26.87
CA ILE A 386 -2.87 22.83 25.73
C ILE A 386 -2.47 21.38 26.05
N HIS A 387 -1.29 21.21 26.64
CA HIS A 387 -0.67 19.89 26.84
C HIS A 387 -0.81 19.35 28.27
N GLY A 388 -1.31 20.16 29.22
CA GLY A 388 -1.31 19.83 30.64
C GLY A 388 0.10 19.67 31.19
N GLU A 389 0.27 18.72 32.12
CA GLU A 389 1.55 18.39 32.78
C GLU A 389 2.44 17.43 31.95
N LYS A 390 2.13 17.25 30.66
CA LYS A 390 2.80 16.28 29.79
C LYS A 390 4.26 16.60 29.46
N TYR A 391 4.63 17.88 29.56
CA TYR A 391 5.95 18.38 29.18
C TYR A 391 6.55 19.24 30.29
N ASP A 392 7.84 19.08 30.51
CA ASP A 392 8.67 19.97 31.31
C ASP A 392 9.40 20.97 30.39
N TYR A 393 9.33 22.24 30.77
CA TYR A 393 9.87 23.40 30.06
C TYR A 393 11.05 24.05 30.81
N SER A 394 11.62 23.35 31.79
CA SER A 394 12.79 23.79 32.57
C SER A 394 13.98 24.18 31.67
N SER A 395 14.19 23.45 30.57
CA SER A 395 15.25 23.70 29.57
C SER A 395 14.92 24.78 28.54
N VAL A 396 13.74 25.41 28.59
CA VAL A 396 13.36 26.48 27.66
C VAL A 396 14.06 27.78 28.05
N HIS A 397 14.75 28.42 27.11
CA HIS A 397 15.44 29.69 27.33
C HIS A 397 14.50 30.89 27.17
N ASP A 398 14.96 32.08 27.61
CA ASP A 398 14.22 33.32 27.39
C ASP A 398 14.28 33.75 25.92
N PHE A 399 13.11 33.99 25.32
CA PHE A 399 12.98 34.52 23.97
C PHE A 399 11.89 35.59 23.91
N SER A 400 12.00 36.47 22.91
CA SER A 400 11.05 37.56 22.69
C SER A 400 10.18 37.35 21.45
N LYS A 401 10.40 36.30 20.65
CA LYS A 401 9.59 35.98 19.46
C LYS A 401 9.40 34.47 19.34
N VAL A 402 8.18 34.02 19.08
CA VAL A 402 7.81 32.59 19.10
C VAL A 402 7.98 31.91 17.72
N LEU A 403 7.86 32.67 16.63
CA LEU A 403 7.80 32.10 15.27
C LEU A 403 9.10 31.44 14.81
N ASP A 404 10.23 32.04 15.16
CA ASP A 404 11.55 31.63 14.67
C ASP A 404 12.34 30.83 15.71
N GLU A 405 11.80 30.66 16.91
CA GLU A 405 12.51 30.03 18.02
C GLU A 405 12.33 28.50 18.02
N VAL A 406 13.43 27.78 18.17
CA VAL A 406 13.43 26.33 18.40
C VAL A 406 13.76 26.10 19.87
N VAL A 407 12.81 25.50 20.59
CA VAL A 407 12.93 25.25 22.03
C VAL A 407 13.21 23.78 22.30
N THR A 408 13.98 23.53 23.37
CA THR A 408 14.17 22.19 23.93
C THR A 408 13.10 21.93 24.98
N ILE A 409 12.34 20.86 24.79
CA ILE A 409 11.20 20.47 25.61
C ILE A 409 11.48 19.06 26.14
N ILE A 410 11.19 18.83 27.41
CA ILE A 410 11.37 17.52 28.04
C ILE A 410 10.02 16.84 28.09
N CYS A 411 9.92 15.63 27.52
CA CYS A 411 8.72 14.83 27.64
C CYS A 411 8.72 14.09 28.98
N SER A 412 7.70 14.31 29.80
CA SER A 412 7.57 13.71 31.15
C SER A 412 7.37 12.18 31.10
N ILE A 413 7.03 11.62 29.93
CA ILE A 413 6.95 10.17 29.73
C ILE A 413 8.36 9.54 29.80
N ARG A 414 8.50 8.52 30.65
CA ARG A 414 9.76 7.81 30.88
C ARG A 414 10.34 7.29 29.55
N GLY A 415 11.63 7.55 29.30
CA GLY A 415 12.34 7.12 28.08
C GLY A 415 12.13 8.04 26.86
N HIS A 416 11.23 9.03 26.92
CA HIS A 416 11.08 9.97 25.82
C HIS A 416 12.19 11.03 25.83
N GLY A 417 12.43 11.64 27.00
CA GLY A 417 13.54 12.57 27.22
C GLY A 417 13.35 13.91 26.50
N GLU A 418 14.47 14.59 26.27
CA GLU A 418 14.51 15.90 25.62
C GLU A 418 14.28 15.79 24.10
N PHE A 419 13.52 16.72 23.55
CA PHE A 419 13.33 16.88 22.11
C PHE A 419 13.24 18.35 21.74
N THR A 420 13.56 18.69 20.49
CA THR A 420 13.48 20.06 19.98
C THR A 420 12.26 20.25 19.08
N GLN A 421 11.64 21.43 19.15
CA GLN A 421 10.51 21.79 18.30
C GLN A 421 10.43 23.32 18.15
N GLY A 422 9.90 23.80 17.02
CA GLY A 422 9.56 25.21 16.88
C GLY A 422 8.53 25.62 17.95
N ALA A 423 8.79 26.71 18.66
CA ALA A 423 7.97 27.17 19.78
C ALA A 423 6.52 27.45 19.36
N SER A 424 6.32 27.97 18.15
CA SER A 424 5.00 28.19 17.53
C SER A 424 4.27 26.88 17.23
N ILE A 425 4.99 25.89 16.70
CA ILE A 425 4.46 24.57 16.32
C ILE A 425 4.04 23.78 17.56
N HIS A 426 4.82 23.86 18.64
CA HIS A 426 4.50 23.23 19.91
C HIS A 426 3.25 23.85 20.56
N MET A 427 3.20 25.18 20.61
CA MET A 427 2.03 25.92 21.11
C MET A 427 0.78 25.72 20.24
N ALA A 428 0.92 25.26 18.99
CA ALA A 428 -0.21 24.86 18.15
C ALA A 428 -0.75 23.45 18.46
N GLY A 429 -0.18 22.75 19.45
CA GLY A 429 -0.61 21.42 19.87
C GLY A 429 0.25 20.27 19.32
N SER A 430 1.36 20.57 18.63
CA SER A 430 2.35 19.53 18.30
C SER A 430 3.11 19.13 19.55
N GLY A 431 3.45 17.84 19.67
CA GLY A 431 4.14 17.33 20.84
C GLY A 431 5.32 16.43 20.48
N CYS A 432 5.84 15.74 21.49
CA CYS A 432 6.90 14.75 21.33
C CYS A 432 6.54 13.73 20.24
N GLN A 433 7.46 13.53 19.30
CA GLN A 433 7.29 12.63 18.15
C GLN A 433 7.09 11.18 18.59
N LYS A 434 7.72 10.77 19.71
CA LYS A 434 7.53 9.46 20.34
C LYS A 434 6.10 9.30 20.90
N CYS A 435 5.50 10.35 21.48
CA CYS A 435 4.11 10.32 21.95
C CYS A 435 3.08 10.37 20.81
N GLY A 436 3.32 11.22 19.82
CA GLY A 436 2.35 11.50 18.74
C GLY A 436 2.17 10.34 17.77
N GLY A 437 3.20 9.49 17.61
CA GLY A 437 3.16 8.30 16.77
C GLY A 437 2.25 7.19 17.31
N LEU A 438 2.18 7.02 18.64
CA LEU A 438 1.40 5.95 19.29
C LEU A 438 -0.12 6.08 19.07
N ASN A 439 -0.60 7.29 18.78
CA ASN A 439 -2.02 7.58 18.56
C ASN A 439 -2.41 7.69 17.06
N ARG A 440 -1.46 7.47 16.13
CA ARG A 440 -1.68 7.62 14.68
C ARG A 440 -1.40 6.31 13.96
N GLY A 441 -2.42 5.70 13.36
CA GLY A 441 -2.27 4.47 12.58
C GLY A 441 -3.50 3.56 12.66
N ARG A 442 -3.49 2.45 11.90
CA ARG A 442 -4.52 1.40 12.04
C ARG A 442 -4.37 0.61 13.36
N GLU A 443 -3.21 0.71 14.00
CA GLU A 443 -2.86 0.02 15.24
C GLU A 443 -2.43 1.06 16.27
N SER A 444 -3.27 1.22 17.29
CA SER A 444 -3.08 2.14 18.42
C SER A 444 -3.85 1.66 19.64
N TYR A 445 -3.49 2.18 20.82
CA TYR A 445 -4.22 1.95 22.06
C TYR A 445 -5.74 2.11 21.92
N TYR A 446 -6.19 3.22 21.33
CA TYR A 446 -7.61 3.48 21.12
C TYR A 446 -8.25 2.53 20.11
N SER A 447 -7.51 2.07 19.10
CA SER A 447 -8.02 1.07 18.15
C SER A 447 -8.28 -0.29 18.82
N PHE A 448 -7.44 -0.68 19.77
CA PHE A 448 -7.62 -1.92 20.54
C PHE A 448 -8.76 -1.79 21.56
N LEU A 449 -8.95 -0.61 22.17
CA LEU A 449 -10.11 -0.34 23.02
C LEU A 449 -11.43 -0.41 22.23
N ALA A 450 -11.44 0.08 20.98
CA ALA A 450 -12.63 0.08 20.14
C ALA A 450 -12.94 -1.30 19.52
N ASN A 451 -11.96 -2.20 19.44
CA ASN A 451 -12.10 -3.51 18.80
C ASN A 451 -11.35 -4.60 19.59
N GLU A 452 -12.06 -5.21 20.54
CA GLU A 452 -11.52 -6.25 21.42
C GLU A 452 -11.10 -7.51 20.66
N LEU A 453 -11.84 -7.91 19.60
CA LEU A 453 -11.45 -9.04 18.76
C LEU A 453 -10.10 -8.81 18.06
N TRP A 454 -9.82 -7.58 17.64
CA TRP A 454 -8.53 -7.22 17.04
C TRP A 454 -7.40 -7.18 18.08
N ALA A 455 -7.71 -6.84 19.33
CA ALA A 455 -6.75 -6.86 20.44
C ALA A 455 -6.30 -8.28 20.81
N GLU A 456 -7.18 -9.28 20.64
CA GLU A 456 -6.96 -10.68 21.02
C GLU A 456 -6.38 -11.57 19.90
N VAL A 457 -6.06 -11.02 18.72
CA VAL A 457 -5.48 -11.82 17.62
C VAL A 457 -4.10 -12.35 18.01
N ASP A 458 -3.89 -13.66 17.91
CA ASP A 458 -2.58 -14.29 18.10
C ASP A 458 -1.53 -13.63 17.20
N THR A 459 -0.53 -13.04 17.85
CA THR A 459 0.51 -12.25 17.20
C THR A 459 1.88 -12.61 17.79
N GLU A 460 2.85 -12.87 16.93
CA GLU A 460 4.24 -13.10 17.31
C GLU A 460 4.97 -11.77 17.58
N LEU A 461 5.47 -11.58 18.80
CA LEU A 461 6.49 -10.58 19.12
C LEU A 461 7.87 -11.18 18.85
N TYR A 462 8.75 -10.45 18.16
CA TYR A 462 10.07 -10.93 17.78
C TYR A 462 11.19 -9.91 17.97
N LEU A 463 12.40 -10.43 18.20
CA LEU A 463 13.68 -9.71 18.14
C LEU A 463 14.58 -10.38 17.11
N VAL A 464 14.95 -9.64 16.07
CA VAL A 464 15.82 -10.12 14.99
C VAL A 464 17.04 -9.23 14.80
N GLU A 465 18.10 -9.81 14.24
CA GLU A 465 19.16 -9.05 13.59
C GLU A 465 18.68 -8.62 12.20
N ALA A 466 18.81 -7.33 11.90
CA ALA A 466 18.44 -6.75 10.61
C ALA A 466 19.63 -6.01 10.00
N PHE A 467 19.83 -6.17 8.70
CA PHE A 467 20.88 -5.51 7.92
C PHE A 467 22.29 -5.76 8.50
N GLY A 468 22.51 -6.92 9.15
CA GLY A 468 23.77 -7.37 9.72
C GLY A 468 24.29 -6.59 10.94
N ASN A 469 23.85 -5.35 11.16
CA ASN A 469 24.41 -4.45 12.17
C ASN A 469 23.39 -3.81 13.11
N TYR A 470 22.10 -4.12 12.95
CA TYR A 470 21.05 -3.55 13.78
C TYR A 470 20.18 -4.63 14.39
N TYR A 471 19.53 -4.29 15.50
CA TYR A 471 18.44 -5.08 16.04
C TYR A 471 17.11 -4.47 15.68
N LYS A 472 16.08 -5.30 15.58
CA LYS A 472 14.72 -4.87 15.30
C LYS A 472 13.74 -5.65 16.15
N PHE A 473 12.92 -4.92 16.89
CA PHE A 473 11.70 -5.44 17.49
C PHE A 473 10.57 -5.34 16.48
N GLY A 474 9.68 -6.31 16.49
CA GLY A 474 8.51 -6.27 15.64
C GLY A 474 7.40 -7.19 16.10
N ILE A 475 6.20 -6.96 15.60
CA ILE A 475 5.06 -7.87 15.76
C ILE A 475 4.57 -8.42 14.40
N ALA A 476 4.09 -9.65 14.33
CA ALA A 476 3.52 -10.22 13.09
C ALA A 476 2.44 -11.26 13.40
N ILE A 477 1.39 -11.34 12.57
CA ILE A 477 0.44 -12.48 12.66
C ILE A 477 1.11 -13.73 12.09
N ASP A 478 1.89 -13.56 11.02
CA ASP A 478 2.74 -14.58 10.44
C ASP A 478 4.15 -14.00 10.26
N PHE A 479 5.09 -14.43 11.10
CA PHE A 479 6.47 -13.96 11.01
C PHE A 479 7.15 -14.37 9.71
N GLU A 480 6.86 -15.56 9.17
CA GLU A 480 7.55 -16.07 7.97
C GLU A 480 7.14 -15.28 6.72
N ASP A 481 5.88 -14.84 6.65
CA ASP A 481 5.39 -13.93 5.59
C ASP A 481 5.97 -12.50 5.73
N ARG A 482 6.26 -12.05 6.96
CA ARG A 482 6.80 -10.71 7.23
C ARG A 482 8.34 -10.67 7.23
N ALA A 483 9.00 -11.82 7.38
CA ALA A 483 10.44 -11.95 7.44
C ALA A 483 11.05 -11.49 6.11
N ARG A 484 12.09 -10.64 6.21
CA ARG A 484 12.80 -10.12 5.04
C ARG A 484 14.10 -10.89 4.86
N ALA A 485 14.61 -10.91 3.63
CA ALA A 485 15.92 -11.50 3.31
C ALA A 485 17.06 -10.89 4.14
N ASP A 486 16.90 -9.64 4.59
CA ASP A 486 17.88 -8.92 5.39
C ASP A 486 17.80 -9.21 6.89
N TYR A 487 16.87 -10.08 7.33
CA TYR A 487 16.84 -10.59 8.70
C TYR A 487 17.77 -11.79 8.79
N THR A 488 18.89 -11.62 9.49
CA THR A 488 19.99 -12.59 9.48
C THR A 488 19.91 -13.60 10.62
N ASP A 489 19.40 -13.20 11.77
CA ASP A 489 19.24 -14.06 12.95
C ASP A 489 17.96 -13.70 13.74
N THR A 490 17.35 -14.70 14.39
CA THR A 490 16.20 -14.52 15.28
C THR A 490 16.59 -14.89 16.70
N PHE A 491 16.49 -13.95 17.63
CA PHE A 491 16.90 -14.13 19.03
C PHE A 491 15.73 -14.34 19.99
N TYR A 492 14.56 -13.81 19.65
CA TYR A 492 13.34 -13.96 20.44
C TYR A 492 12.13 -14.11 19.54
N ARG A 493 11.20 -15.00 19.89
CA ARG A 493 9.89 -15.14 19.26
C ARG A 493 8.88 -15.76 20.24
N LYS A 494 7.75 -15.10 20.47
CA LYS A 494 6.67 -15.58 21.35
C LYS A 494 5.31 -15.12 20.84
N ILE A 495 4.33 -16.02 20.85
CA ILE A 495 2.94 -15.74 20.48
C ILE A 495 2.19 -15.21 21.71
N MET A 496 1.43 -14.14 21.53
CA MET A 496 0.59 -13.51 22.57
C MET A 496 -0.54 -12.69 21.92
N PRO A 497 -1.53 -12.20 22.68
CA PRO A 497 -2.55 -11.29 22.15
C PRO A 497 -1.94 -10.05 21.50
N ARG A 498 -2.51 -9.61 20.38
CA ARG A 498 -2.00 -8.49 19.58
C ARG A 498 -1.76 -7.23 20.39
N ALA A 499 -2.67 -6.87 21.29
CA ALA A 499 -2.52 -5.68 22.12
C ALA A 499 -1.36 -5.79 23.11
N VAL A 500 -1.09 -6.98 23.66
CA VAL A 500 0.07 -7.26 24.52
C VAL A 500 1.35 -7.15 23.70
N ALA A 501 1.41 -7.81 22.54
CA ALA A 501 2.56 -7.76 21.63
C ALA A 501 2.90 -6.33 21.21
N TRP A 502 1.89 -5.55 20.81
CA TRP A 502 2.06 -4.15 20.45
C TRP A 502 2.53 -3.30 21.64
N THR A 503 1.93 -3.49 22.82
CA THR A 503 2.33 -2.77 24.04
C THR A 503 3.80 -3.02 24.38
N ALA A 504 4.24 -4.28 24.33
CA ALA A 504 5.63 -4.65 24.55
C ALA A 504 6.56 -4.06 23.48
N GLU A 505 6.20 -4.17 22.21
CA GLU A 505 6.96 -3.58 21.09
C GLU A 505 7.16 -2.08 21.30
N GLN A 506 6.08 -1.33 21.56
CA GLN A 506 6.17 0.12 21.76
C GLN A 506 7.04 0.48 22.97
N TYR A 507 6.93 -0.25 24.09
CA TYR A 507 7.80 -0.04 25.25
C TYR A 507 9.28 -0.32 24.94
N LEU A 508 9.58 -1.39 24.20
CA LEU A 508 10.94 -1.73 23.78
C LEU A 508 11.51 -0.68 22.83
N LEU A 509 10.70 -0.22 21.86
CA LEU A 509 11.10 0.83 20.94
C LEU A 509 11.42 2.14 21.66
N LEU A 510 10.77 2.44 22.78
CA LEU A 510 11.01 3.66 23.57
C LEU A 510 12.18 3.53 24.56
N SER A 511 12.38 2.33 25.11
CA SER A 511 13.42 2.07 26.13
C SER A 511 14.80 1.78 25.53
N THR A 512 14.89 1.54 24.22
CA THR A 512 16.15 1.24 23.52
C THR A 512 16.61 2.37 22.59
N VAL A 513 17.92 2.45 22.36
CA VAL A 513 18.53 3.52 21.56
C VAL A 513 18.25 3.32 20.07
N TRP A 514 17.59 4.31 19.48
CA TRP A 514 17.27 4.34 18.06
C TRP A 514 18.54 4.49 17.20
N ALA A 515 18.66 3.69 16.14
CA ALA A 515 19.69 3.84 15.12
C ALA A 515 19.39 5.08 14.26
N ALA A 516 19.93 6.24 14.67
CA ALA A 516 19.60 7.53 14.11
C ALA A 516 19.87 7.61 12.59
N PRO A 517 19.00 8.28 11.78
CA PRO A 517 19.12 8.32 10.32
C PRO A 517 20.47 8.80 9.77
N GLY A 518 21.17 9.69 10.49
CA GLY A 518 22.49 10.20 10.08
C GLY A 518 23.66 9.20 10.26
N LEU A 519 23.41 8.08 10.93
CA LEU A 519 24.36 6.99 11.16
C LEU A 519 23.98 5.71 10.40
N LEU A 520 22.87 5.74 9.67
CA LEU A 520 22.44 4.63 8.82
C LEU A 520 23.18 4.69 7.47
N PRO A 521 23.66 3.55 6.95
CA PRO A 521 24.16 3.44 5.59
C PRO A 521 23.15 4.00 4.57
N PRO A 522 23.62 4.68 3.49
CA PRO A 522 22.74 5.33 2.51
C PRO A 522 21.69 4.41 1.88
N ASP A 523 22.01 3.13 1.74
CA ASP A 523 21.16 2.07 1.21
C ASP A 523 19.95 1.74 2.09
N ILE A 524 20.00 2.06 3.39
CA ILE A 524 18.87 1.85 4.32
C ILE A 524 18.32 3.15 4.92
N ALA A 525 18.96 4.30 4.67
CA ALA A 525 18.56 5.59 5.21
C ALA A 525 17.15 6.03 4.74
N ASP A 526 16.78 5.75 3.49
CA ASP A 526 15.47 6.08 2.91
C ASP A 526 14.40 4.98 3.13
N TRP A 527 14.73 3.92 3.87
CA TRP A 527 13.79 2.84 4.15
C TRP A 527 12.71 3.28 5.15
N GLY A 528 11.44 3.16 4.78
CA GLY A 528 10.31 3.62 5.61
C GLY A 528 10.14 2.94 6.98
N GLY A 529 10.92 1.91 7.31
CA GLY A 529 10.96 1.24 8.62
C GLY A 529 12.21 1.54 9.44
N ASN A 530 13.05 2.49 9.01
CA ASN A 530 14.31 2.85 9.67
C ASN A 530 14.14 3.32 11.13
N THR A 531 12.96 3.84 11.49
CA THR A 531 12.57 4.23 12.86
C THR A 531 12.53 3.05 13.84
N GLU A 532 12.45 1.83 13.33
CA GLU A 532 12.30 0.60 14.12
C GLU A 532 13.64 -0.12 14.34
N LEU A 533 14.75 0.38 13.78
CA LEU A 533 16.10 -0.20 13.96
C LEU A 533 16.76 0.28 15.25
N ARG A 534 17.51 -0.59 15.92
CA ARG A 534 18.17 -0.32 17.21
C ARG A 534 19.65 -0.63 17.12
N ASN A 535 20.44 0.15 17.86
CA ASN A 535 21.87 -0.09 18.00
C ASN A 535 22.12 -1.40 18.77
N LYS A 536 23.29 -2.00 18.54
CA LYS A 536 23.74 -3.21 19.25
C LYS A 536 24.38 -2.92 20.61
N ASP A 537 23.88 -1.90 21.30
CA ASP A 537 24.41 -1.46 22.61
C ASP A 537 24.04 -2.42 23.76
N PHE A 538 23.31 -3.50 23.44
CA PHE A 538 22.88 -4.54 24.37
C PHE A 538 23.07 -5.94 23.78
N SER A 539 23.21 -6.94 24.66
CA SER A 539 23.21 -8.36 24.29
C SER A 539 21.80 -8.80 23.90
N PRO A 540 21.61 -9.49 22.76
CA PRO A 540 20.29 -9.94 22.33
C PRO A 540 19.73 -11.05 23.24
N PHE A 541 20.58 -11.83 23.89
CA PHE A 541 20.16 -12.85 24.86
C PHE A 541 19.67 -12.24 26.17
N ASP A 542 20.37 -11.22 26.67
CA ASP A 542 19.93 -10.50 27.88
C ASP A 542 18.65 -9.72 27.59
N MET A 543 18.53 -9.17 26.38
CA MET A 543 17.31 -8.53 25.93
C MET A 543 16.14 -9.51 25.84
N ALA A 544 16.35 -10.72 25.32
CA ALA A 544 15.31 -11.76 25.29
C ALA A 544 14.75 -12.05 26.70
N ILE A 545 15.61 -12.14 27.72
CA ILE A 545 15.20 -12.32 29.12
C ILE A 545 14.39 -11.11 29.61
N GLN A 546 14.82 -9.89 29.27
CA GLN A 546 14.09 -8.66 29.63
C GLN A 546 12.73 -8.58 28.94
N ILE A 547 12.62 -9.05 27.69
CA ILE A 547 11.35 -9.11 26.98
C ILE A 547 10.39 -10.07 27.67
N ASP A 548 10.84 -11.26 28.09
CA ASP A 548 9.97 -12.19 28.82
C ASP A 548 9.47 -11.58 30.13
N ALA A 549 10.35 -10.96 30.93
CA ALA A 549 9.95 -10.28 32.16
C ALA A 549 9.00 -9.09 31.90
N LEU A 550 9.20 -8.35 30.81
CA LEU A 550 8.30 -7.27 30.39
C LEU A 550 6.91 -7.81 30.03
N VAL A 551 6.84 -8.88 29.24
CA VAL A 551 5.58 -9.50 28.82
C VAL A 551 4.82 -10.02 30.04
N GLU A 552 5.50 -10.71 30.96
CA GLU A 552 4.90 -11.18 32.22
C GLU A 552 4.31 -10.01 33.03
N ASN A 553 5.05 -8.89 33.14
CA ASN A 553 4.57 -7.70 33.84
C ASN A 553 3.37 -7.04 33.14
N ILE A 554 3.36 -7.00 31.80
CA ILE A 554 2.20 -6.49 31.03
C ILE A 554 0.98 -7.38 31.23
N GLU A 555 1.16 -8.70 31.30
CA GLU A 555 0.07 -9.66 31.52
C GLU A 555 -0.47 -9.58 32.96
N GLU A 556 0.40 -9.36 33.94
CA GLU A 556 0.00 -9.21 35.36
C GLU A 556 -0.78 -7.91 35.62
N ILE A 557 -0.29 -6.77 35.12
CA ILE A 557 -0.95 -5.46 35.25
C ILE A 557 -2.14 -5.34 34.30
N GLY A 558 -2.09 -6.03 33.16
CA GLY A 558 -2.99 -5.84 32.04
C GLY A 558 -2.50 -4.74 31.09
N TRP A 559 -2.54 -5.03 29.78
CA TRP A 559 -1.99 -4.14 28.75
C TRP A 559 -2.60 -2.73 28.75
N ARG A 560 -3.87 -2.59 29.16
CA ARG A 560 -4.56 -1.29 29.20
C ARG A 560 -3.92 -0.37 30.23
N GLU A 561 -3.85 -0.85 31.47
CA GLU A 561 -3.27 -0.11 32.58
C GLU A 561 -1.77 0.10 32.38
N PHE A 562 -1.05 -0.90 31.86
CA PHE A 562 0.37 -0.75 31.53
C PHE A 562 0.62 0.37 30.50
N CYS A 563 -0.19 0.42 29.44
CA CYS A 563 -0.12 1.49 28.43
C CYS A 563 -0.35 2.87 29.07
N GLU A 564 -1.36 3.00 29.92
CA GLU A 564 -1.71 4.27 30.57
C GLU A 564 -0.67 4.76 31.58
N GLN A 565 0.12 3.84 32.15
CA GLN A 565 1.19 4.19 33.08
C GLN A 565 2.51 4.51 32.36
N ASN A 566 2.81 3.81 31.25
CA ASN A 566 4.16 3.79 30.67
C ASN A 566 4.26 4.37 29.25
N LEU A 567 3.17 4.39 28.48
CA LEU A 567 3.20 4.73 27.06
C LEU A 567 2.35 5.96 26.72
N ILE A 568 1.28 6.21 27.48
CA ILE A 568 0.28 7.25 27.23
C ILE A 568 0.13 8.10 28.48
N PHE A 569 -0.01 9.41 28.32
CA PHE A 569 -0.29 10.30 29.45
C PHE A 569 -1.80 10.46 29.62
N ARG A 570 -2.37 10.03 30.76
CA ARG A 570 -3.67 10.55 31.23
C ARG A 570 -3.42 11.86 31.97
N SER A 571 -4.11 12.94 31.61
CA SER A 571 -4.38 13.97 32.60
C SER A 571 -5.19 13.30 33.71
N GLN A 572 -4.70 13.28 34.95
CA GLN A 572 -5.58 13.01 36.08
C GLN A 572 -6.59 14.16 36.15
N SER A 573 -7.71 14.02 35.46
CA SER A 573 -8.87 14.87 35.68
C SER A 573 -9.52 14.38 36.96
N SER A 574 -9.33 15.17 38.02
CA SER A 574 -10.15 15.20 39.24
C SER A 574 -11.64 15.21 38.95
#